data_AF-A0A699YGJ1-F1
#
_entry.id   AF-A0A699YGJ1-F1
#
_cell.length_a   1.000
_cell.length_b   1.000
_cell.length_c   1.000
_cell.angle_alpha   90.00
_cell.angle_beta   90.00
_cell.angle_gamma   90.00
#
_symmetry.space_group_name_H-M   'P 1'
#
loop_
_entity.id
_entity.type
_entity.pdbx_description
1 polymer ?
#
loop_
_entity_poly.entity_id
_entity_poly.type
_entity_poly.pdbx_seq_one_letter_code
_entity_poly.pdbx_strand_id
1 'polypeptide(L)'
;MDESAADPPVRRKLNLKPRDENAAQKAEEARLARSGSNPFGAALPREAVLAHRTGKTEQSILREEGRREQLRLRLTPQQAEEKEGLEALVKEAKSQVLAAESAPEAQQAALKQQLESRQAALDNLIDQFAKAALLAAEKGEVQRPSERRALQQQHTVGFGQVGAGPG
;
A
#
# COMPACT_ATOMS: atom_id res chain seq x y z
N MET A 1 -12.35 45.78 -41.14
CA MET A 1 -11.23 44.97 -40.63
C MET A 1 -11.86 43.68 -40.17
N ASP A 2 -11.93 42.68 -41.06
CA ASP A 2 -12.61 41.41 -40.79
C ASP A 2 -11.60 40.40 -40.23
N GLU A 3 -11.74 40.08 -38.93
CA GLU A 3 -10.94 39.05 -38.27
C GLU A 3 -11.54 37.67 -38.58
N SER A 4 -10.96 36.95 -39.54
CA SER A 4 -11.30 35.54 -39.77
C SER A 4 -10.65 34.68 -38.68
N ALA A 5 -11.43 34.29 -37.67
CA ALA A 5 -11.02 33.28 -36.70
C ALA A 5 -10.84 31.93 -37.42
N ALA A 6 -9.60 31.50 -37.60
CA ALA A 6 -9.27 30.20 -38.17
C ALA A 6 -9.52 29.10 -37.12
N ASP A 7 -10.45 28.19 -37.41
CA ASP A 7 -10.73 27.02 -36.56
C ASP A 7 -9.47 26.14 -36.36
N PRO A 8 -9.24 25.60 -35.16
CA PRO A 8 -8.08 24.75 -34.89
C PRO A 8 -8.16 23.44 -35.70
N PRO A 9 -7.02 22.90 -36.17
CA PRO A 9 -7.00 21.69 -37.00
C PRO A 9 -7.53 20.48 -36.23
N VAL A 10 -8.70 19.96 -36.64
CA VAL A 10 -9.34 18.79 -36.05
C VAL A 10 -8.57 17.51 -36.45
N ARG A 11 -7.96 16.84 -35.47
CA ARG A 11 -7.30 15.54 -35.69
C ARG A 11 -8.33 14.47 -36.05
N ARG A 12 -8.11 13.76 -37.17
CA ARG A 12 -8.97 12.65 -37.60
C ARG A 12 -8.98 11.56 -36.54
N LYS A 13 -10.18 11.15 -36.11
CA LYS A 13 -10.36 10.03 -35.19
C LYS A 13 -10.00 8.72 -35.89
N LEU A 14 -9.18 7.90 -35.24
CA LEU A 14 -8.80 6.58 -35.74
C LEU A 14 -9.94 5.60 -35.48
N ASN A 15 -10.54 5.06 -36.54
CA ASN A 15 -11.58 4.03 -36.44
C ASN A 15 -10.93 2.65 -36.35
N LEU A 16 -10.65 2.19 -35.13
CA LEU A 16 -10.11 0.85 -34.90
C LEU A 16 -11.23 -0.19 -34.93
N LYS A 17 -10.91 -1.37 -35.50
CA LYS A 17 -11.78 -2.54 -35.42
C LYS A 17 -11.81 -3.09 -33.99
N PRO A 18 -12.90 -3.78 -33.59
CA PRO A 18 -12.93 -4.53 -32.34
C PRO A 18 -11.76 -5.50 -32.23
N ARG A 19 -11.27 -5.72 -31.01
CA ARG A 19 -10.13 -6.61 -30.74
C ARG A 19 -10.49 -8.05 -31.12
N ASP A 20 -9.68 -8.65 -31.98
CA ASP A 20 -9.80 -10.08 -32.31
C ASP A 20 -9.25 -10.92 -31.14
N GLU A 21 -10.10 -11.76 -30.57
CA GLU A 21 -9.77 -12.60 -29.41
C GLU A 21 -8.70 -13.64 -29.71
N ASN A 22 -8.70 -14.21 -30.91
CA ASN A 22 -7.70 -15.22 -31.31
C ASN A 22 -6.33 -14.57 -31.52
N ALA A 23 -6.31 -13.37 -32.10
CA ALA A 23 -5.07 -12.61 -32.24
C ALA A 23 -4.56 -12.12 -30.88
N ALA A 24 -5.47 -11.77 -29.96
CA ALA A 24 -5.11 -11.36 -28.60
C ALA A 24 -4.50 -12.52 -27.79
N GLN A 25 -5.08 -13.72 -27.88
CA GLN A 25 -4.55 -14.92 -27.23
C GLN A 25 -3.16 -15.29 -27.77
N LYS A 26 -2.99 -15.31 -29.11
CA LYS A 26 -1.68 -15.56 -29.73
C LYS A 26 -0.64 -14.50 -29.35
N ALA A 27 -1.04 -13.24 -29.17
CA ALA A 27 -0.14 -12.18 -28.72
C ALA A 27 0.28 -12.37 -27.25
N GLU A 28 -0.61 -12.83 -26.37
CA GLU A 28 -0.26 -13.17 -24.98
C GLU A 28 0.63 -14.41 -24.90
N GLU A 29 0.34 -15.46 -25.68
CA GLU A 29 1.19 -16.64 -25.78
C GLU A 29 2.60 -16.28 -26.29
N ALA A 30 2.69 -15.42 -27.31
CA ALA A 30 3.97 -14.91 -27.81
C ALA A 30 4.70 -14.04 -26.78
N ARG A 31 3.97 -13.28 -25.95
CA ARG A 31 4.54 -12.49 -24.85
C ARG A 31 5.12 -13.38 -23.76
N LEU A 32 4.39 -14.43 -23.38
CA LEU A 32 4.83 -15.45 -22.42
C LEU A 32 6.04 -16.24 -22.96
N ALA A 33 6.06 -16.59 -24.23
CA ALA A 33 7.18 -17.28 -24.86
C ALA A 33 8.44 -16.39 -24.96
N ARG A 34 8.28 -15.08 -25.17
CA ARG A 34 9.39 -14.11 -25.16
C ARG A 34 9.91 -13.78 -23.76
N SER A 35 9.19 -14.17 -22.70
CA SER A 35 9.61 -14.01 -21.31
C SER A 35 10.93 -14.73 -20.98
N GLY A 36 11.33 -15.73 -21.79
CA GLY A 36 12.63 -16.41 -21.65
C GLY A 36 13.85 -15.60 -22.10
N SER A 37 13.64 -14.51 -22.87
CA SER A 37 14.70 -13.62 -23.37
C SER A 37 14.71 -12.31 -22.58
N ASN A 38 14.86 -12.38 -21.26
CA ASN A 38 15.05 -11.18 -20.45
C ASN A 38 16.49 -10.67 -20.66
N PRO A 39 16.74 -9.37 -20.93
CA PRO A 39 18.10 -8.83 -21.09
C PRO A 39 19.02 -9.04 -19.89
N PHE A 40 18.47 -9.44 -18.74
CA PHE A 40 19.20 -9.78 -17.53
C PHE A 40 19.47 -11.29 -17.37
N GLY A 41 19.23 -12.10 -18.40
CA GLY A 41 19.48 -13.55 -18.39
C GLY A 41 18.58 -14.31 -17.40
N ALA A 42 19.04 -15.47 -16.94
CA ALA A 42 18.38 -16.30 -15.92
C ALA A 42 18.53 -15.71 -14.51
N ALA A 43 18.23 -14.42 -14.36
CA ALA A 43 18.27 -13.75 -13.07
C ALA A 43 17.28 -14.42 -12.11
N LEU A 44 17.78 -14.83 -10.95
CA LEU A 44 16.96 -15.38 -9.88
C LEU A 44 15.99 -14.31 -9.37
N PRO A 45 14.76 -14.68 -8.99
CA PRO A 45 13.83 -13.74 -8.36
C PRO A 45 14.47 -13.15 -7.11
N ARG A 46 14.16 -11.87 -6.84
CA ARG A 46 14.77 -11.09 -5.75
C ARG A 46 14.72 -11.83 -4.41
N GLU A 47 13.62 -12.52 -4.12
CA GLU A 47 13.44 -13.23 -2.85
C GLU A 47 14.30 -14.48 -2.74
N ALA A 48 14.58 -15.16 -3.86
CA ALA A 48 15.56 -16.24 -3.91
C ALA A 48 17.00 -15.72 -3.72
N VAL A 49 17.33 -14.56 -4.27
CA VAL A 49 18.64 -13.92 -4.05
C VAL A 49 18.82 -13.53 -2.58
N LEU A 50 17.80 -12.95 -1.96
CA LEU A 50 17.83 -12.59 -0.54
C LEU A 50 17.86 -13.83 0.36
N ALA A 51 17.18 -14.92 -0.02
CA ALA A 51 17.19 -16.18 0.71
C ALA A 51 18.61 -16.75 0.79
N HIS A 52 19.27 -16.84 -0.37
CA HIS A 52 20.66 -17.27 -0.45
C HIS A 52 21.62 -16.35 0.33
N ARG A 53 21.38 -15.03 0.31
CA ARG A 53 22.24 -14.05 1.01
C ARG A 53 22.07 -14.08 2.53
N THR A 54 20.86 -14.34 3.02
CA THR A 54 20.52 -14.25 4.45
C THR A 54 20.46 -15.61 5.15
N GLY A 55 20.57 -16.71 4.40
CA GLY A 55 20.45 -18.08 4.92
C GLY A 55 19.02 -18.46 5.32
N LYS A 56 18.01 -17.71 4.86
CA LYS A 56 16.59 -17.96 5.12
C LYS A 56 15.94 -18.67 3.93
N THR A 57 14.79 -19.29 4.14
CA THR A 57 13.97 -19.81 3.03
C THR A 57 13.25 -18.67 2.31
N GLU A 58 13.02 -18.81 1.01
CA GLU A 58 12.27 -17.84 0.20
C GLU A 58 10.90 -17.51 0.81
N GLN A 59 10.19 -18.52 1.33
CA GLN A 59 8.90 -18.32 1.99
C GLN A 59 9.01 -17.46 3.25
N SER A 60 10.10 -17.54 4.01
CA SER A 60 10.32 -16.69 5.18
C SER A 60 10.50 -15.24 4.78
N ILE A 61 11.21 -15.00 3.67
CA ILE A 61 11.44 -13.65 3.14
C ILE A 61 10.15 -13.06 2.62
N LEU A 62 9.37 -13.82 1.85
CA LEU A 62 8.05 -13.39 1.38
C LEU A 62 7.12 -13.02 2.56
N ARG A 63 7.14 -13.78 3.65
CA ARG A 63 6.36 -13.45 4.87
C ARG A 63 6.87 -12.19 5.56
N GLU A 64 8.18 -12.00 5.66
CA GLU A 64 8.79 -10.80 6.26
C GLU A 64 8.51 -9.55 5.42
N GLU A 65 8.61 -9.65 4.10
CA GLU A 65 8.28 -8.56 3.19
C GLU A 65 6.79 -8.24 3.18
N GLY A 66 5.92 -9.27 3.18
CA GLY A 66 4.48 -9.09 3.31
C GLY A 66 4.10 -8.38 4.62
N ARG A 67 4.72 -8.74 5.74
CA ARG A 67 4.56 -8.02 7.02
C ARG A 67 5.09 -6.59 6.93
N ARG A 68 6.23 -6.38 6.27
CA ARG A 68 6.82 -5.05 6.10
C ARG A 68 5.95 -4.15 5.21
N GLU A 69 5.31 -4.70 4.19
CA GLU A 69 4.34 -3.99 3.36
C GLU A 69 3.03 -3.71 4.10
N GLN A 70 2.53 -4.67 4.89
CA GLN A 70 1.41 -4.45 5.83
C GLN A 70 1.72 -3.35 6.86
N LEU A 71 2.97 -3.21 7.30
CA LEU A 71 3.42 -2.13 8.17
C LEU A 71 3.61 -0.78 7.44
N ARG A 72 3.77 -0.80 6.10
CA ARG A 72 3.81 0.41 5.25
C ARG A 72 2.43 0.89 4.82
N LEU A 73 1.42 0.13 5.19
CA LEU A 73 0.03 0.45 4.95
C LEU A 73 -0.28 1.72 5.73
N ARG A 74 -0.46 2.82 5.01
CA ARG A 74 -0.72 4.13 5.62
C ARG A 74 -2.09 4.06 6.27
N LEU A 75 -2.07 3.85 7.59
CA LEU A 75 -3.27 3.95 8.41
C LEU A 75 -3.90 5.32 8.20
N THR A 76 -5.23 5.36 8.18
CA THR A 76 -5.95 6.63 8.30
C THR A 76 -5.70 7.22 9.69
N PRO A 77 -5.89 8.54 9.90
CA PRO A 77 -5.73 9.14 11.22
C PRO A 77 -6.56 8.43 12.31
N GLN A 78 -7.81 8.06 12.00
CA GLN A 78 -8.67 7.31 12.92
C GLN A 78 -8.11 5.92 13.25
N GLN A 79 -7.62 5.17 12.25
CA GLN A 79 -6.99 3.86 12.48
C GLN A 79 -5.70 3.97 13.31
N ALA A 80 -4.97 5.07 13.15
CA ALA A 80 -3.78 5.34 13.94
C ALA A 80 -4.13 5.62 15.40
N GLU A 81 -5.16 6.42 15.67
CA GLU A 81 -5.68 6.69 17.02
C GLU A 81 -6.19 5.41 17.71
N GLU A 82 -6.96 4.58 17.00
CA GLU A 82 -7.45 3.30 17.52
C GLU A 82 -6.30 2.35 17.89
N LYS A 83 -5.29 2.27 17.02
CA LYS A 83 -4.08 1.48 17.27
C LYS A 83 -3.32 2.01 18.48
N GLU A 84 -3.08 3.33 18.56
CA GLU A 84 -2.37 3.96 19.67
C GLU A 84 -3.10 3.75 21.01
N GLY A 85 -4.45 3.82 21.01
CA GLY A 85 -5.27 3.55 22.18
C GLY A 85 -5.10 2.12 22.69
N LEU A 86 -5.14 1.11 21.82
CA LEU A 86 -4.91 -0.28 22.22
C LEU A 86 -3.45 -0.54 22.62
N GLU A 87 -2.48 0.06 21.95
CA GLU A 87 -1.06 -0.01 22.32
C GLU A 87 -0.83 0.58 23.73
N ALA A 88 -1.50 1.68 24.07
CA ALA A 88 -1.45 2.27 25.40
C ALA A 88 -2.02 1.31 26.47
N LEU A 89 -3.15 0.66 26.20
CA LEU A 89 -3.74 -0.34 27.10
C LEU A 89 -2.85 -1.58 27.28
N VAL A 90 -2.18 -2.03 26.21
CA VAL A 90 -1.19 -3.12 26.28
C VAL A 90 0.02 -2.69 27.11
N LYS A 91 0.51 -1.46 26.91
CA LYS A 91 1.64 -0.90 27.67
C LYS A 91 1.29 -0.78 29.16
N GLU A 92 0.09 -0.31 29.47
CA GLU A 92 -0.42 -0.25 30.83
C GLU A 92 -0.50 -1.65 31.45
N ALA A 93 -1.11 -2.63 30.78
CA ALA A 93 -1.20 -4.00 31.27
C ALA A 93 0.19 -4.64 31.48
N LYS A 94 1.15 -4.37 30.58
CA LYS A 94 2.56 -4.76 30.76
C LYS A 94 3.16 -4.15 32.01
N SER A 95 2.93 -2.87 32.26
CA SER A 95 3.42 -2.21 33.47
C SER A 95 2.79 -2.78 34.75
N GLN A 96 1.50 -3.15 34.72
CA GLN A 96 0.82 -3.79 35.84
C GLN A 96 1.37 -5.19 36.14
N VAL A 97 1.66 -5.99 35.10
CA VAL A 97 2.30 -7.30 35.26
C VAL A 97 3.69 -7.16 35.87
N LEU A 98 4.49 -6.20 35.41
CA LEU A 98 5.83 -5.93 35.95
C LEU A 98 5.77 -5.43 37.41
N ALA A 99 4.83 -4.55 37.72
CA ALA A 99 4.65 -4.04 39.09
C ALA A 99 4.13 -5.12 40.06
N ALA A 100 3.43 -6.14 39.55
CA ALA A 100 2.86 -7.23 40.32
C ALA A 100 3.80 -8.46 40.42
N GLU A 101 5.08 -8.35 40.07
CA GLU A 101 6.05 -9.46 40.12
C GLU A 101 6.21 -10.10 41.52
N SER A 102 5.91 -9.35 42.58
CA SER A 102 5.92 -9.81 43.98
C SER A 102 4.52 -10.07 44.56
N ALA A 103 3.46 -9.93 43.75
CA ALA A 103 2.08 -10.25 44.11
C ALA A 103 1.81 -11.77 44.08
N PRO A 104 0.73 -12.28 44.72
CA PRO A 104 0.38 -13.69 44.70
C PRO A 104 0.21 -14.23 43.27
N GLU A 105 0.61 -15.48 43.05
CA GLU A 105 0.61 -16.15 41.73
C GLU A 105 -0.74 -16.06 41.00
N ALA A 106 -1.86 -16.16 41.73
CA ALA A 106 -3.20 -16.04 41.15
C ALA A 106 -3.48 -14.65 40.55
N GLN A 107 -2.95 -13.58 41.15
CA GLN A 107 -3.08 -12.22 40.63
C GLN A 107 -2.17 -12.01 39.42
N GLN A 108 -0.95 -12.56 39.44
CA GLN A 108 -0.06 -12.53 38.29
C GLN A 108 -0.64 -13.28 37.08
N ALA A 109 -1.24 -14.44 37.30
CA ALA A 109 -1.90 -15.22 36.25
C ALA A 109 -3.05 -14.42 35.60
N ALA A 110 -3.90 -13.79 36.41
CA ALA A 110 -4.98 -12.95 35.91
C ALA A 110 -4.47 -11.75 35.08
N LEU A 111 -3.41 -11.07 35.53
CA LEU A 111 -2.82 -9.92 34.82
C LEU A 111 -2.12 -10.36 33.51
N LYS A 112 -1.44 -11.51 33.50
CA LYS A 112 -0.87 -12.09 32.27
C LYS A 112 -1.97 -12.44 31.27
N GLN A 113 -3.06 -13.04 31.73
CA GLN A 113 -4.21 -13.37 30.87
C GLN A 113 -4.87 -12.10 30.28
N GLN A 114 -4.96 -11.02 31.07
CA GLN A 114 -5.42 -9.71 30.58
C GLN A 114 -4.45 -9.08 29.58
N LEU A 115 -3.13 -9.22 29.77
CA LEU A 115 -2.14 -8.78 28.81
C LEU A 115 -2.28 -9.54 27.49
N GLU A 116 -2.40 -10.86 27.55
CA GLU A 116 -2.60 -11.71 26.37
C GLU A 116 -3.88 -11.35 25.61
N SER A 117 -4.99 -11.12 26.32
CA SER A 117 -6.25 -10.73 25.68
C SER A 117 -6.17 -9.35 25.01
N ARG A 118 -5.52 -8.37 25.66
CA ARG A 118 -5.28 -7.05 25.07
C ARG A 118 -4.33 -7.11 23.87
N GLN A 119 -3.29 -7.95 23.93
CA GLN A 119 -2.37 -8.17 22.83
C GLN A 119 -3.09 -8.84 21.64
N ALA A 120 -3.92 -9.85 21.89
CA ALA A 120 -4.73 -10.49 20.86
C ALA A 120 -5.75 -9.52 20.24
N ALA A 121 -6.32 -8.60 21.02
CA ALA A 121 -7.21 -7.56 20.50
C ALA A 121 -6.47 -6.60 19.55
N LEU A 122 -5.25 -6.18 19.91
CA LEU A 122 -4.41 -5.35 19.05
C LEU A 122 -4.03 -6.06 17.75
N ASP A 123 -3.64 -7.34 17.83
CA ASP A 123 -3.28 -8.13 16.65
C ASP A 123 -4.49 -8.31 15.71
N ASN A 124 -5.66 -8.60 16.26
CA ASN A 124 -6.91 -8.68 15.49
C ASN A 124 -7.27 -7.35 14.79
N LEU A 125 -7.06 -6.21 15.45
CA LEU A 125 -7.31 -4.89 14.86
C LEU A 125 -6.37 -4.64 13.67
N ILE A 126 -5.08 -4.95 13.83
CA ILE A 126 -4.09 -4.83 12.76
C ILE A 126 -4.46 -5.72 11.57
N ASP A 127 -4.91 -6.95 11.82
CA ASP A 127 -5.37 -7.86 10.76
C ASP A 127 -6.61 -7.33 10.03
N GLN A 128 -7.54 -6.67 10.73
CA GLN A 128 -8.70 -6.03 10.12
C GLN A 128 -8.29 -4.86 9.22
N PHE A 129 -7.34 -4.03 9.66
CA PHE A 129 -6.81 -2.94 8.84
C PHE A 129 -6.09 -3.45 7.60
N ALA A 130 -5.31 -4.53 7.73
CA ALA A 130 -4.65 -5.17 6.61
C ALA A 130 -5.67 -5.71 5.59
N LYS A 131 -6.73 -6.39 6.05
CA LYS A 131 -7.81 -6.88 5.17
C LYS A 131 -8.55 -5.74 4.47
N ALA A 132 -8.93 -4.70 5.20
CA ALA A 132 -9.63 -3.55 4.65
C ALA A 132 -8.81 -2.85 3.56
N ALA A 133 -7.51 -2.75 3.77
CA ALA A 133 -6.61 -2.13 2.82
C ALA A 133 -6.32 -2.97 1.57
N LEU A 134 -6.23 -4.29 1.71
CA LEU A 134 -6.18 -5.20 0.56
C LEU A 134 -7.44 -5.05 -0.30
N LEU A 135 -8.62 -5.02 0.32
CA LEU A 135 -9.88 -4.80 -0.39
C LEU A 135 -9.93 -3.43 -1.09
N ALA A 136 -9.46 -2.36 -0.44
CA ALA A 136 -9.38 -1.04 -1.06
C ALA A 136 -8.40 -1.02 -2.25
N ALA A 137 -7.29 -1.76 -2.15
CA ALA A 137 -6.34 -1.90 -3.25
C ALA A 137 -6.92 -2.70 -4.43
N GLU A 138 -7.62 -3.81 -4.16
CA GLU A 138 -8.32 -4.61 -5.18
C GLU A 138 -9.39 -3.78 -5.92
N LYS A 139 -10.13 -2.94 -5.20
CA LYS A 139 -11.13 -2.03 -5.78
C LYS A 139 -10.52 -0.82 -6.49
N GLY A 140 -9.20 -0.60 -6.37
CA GLY A 140 -8.52 0.58 -6.91
C GLY A 140 -8.89 1.88 -6.21
N GLU A 141 -9.44 1.83 -5.00
CA GLU A 141 -9.81 3.02 -4.20
C GLU A 141 -8.58 3.75 -3.66
N VAL A 142 -7.43 3.08 -3.60
CA VAL A 142 -6.18 3.66 -3.13
C VAL A 142 -5.54 4.52 -4.22
N GLN A 143 -5.74 5.83 -4.12
CA GLN A 143 -5.15 6.82 -5.02
C GLN A 143 -3.62 6.72 -5.06
N ARG A 144 -3.07 6.65 -6.28
CA ARG A 144 -1.62 6.56 -6.50
C ARG A 144 -0.96 7.86 -6.04
N PRO A 145 0.30 7.80 -5.56
CA PRO A 145 1.02 9.02 -5.16
C PRO A 145 1.10 10.09 -6.27
N SER A 146 1.18 9.67 -7.54
CA SER A 146 1.16 10.57 -8.70
C SER A 146 -0.18 11.29 -8.87
N GLU A 147 -1.30 10.59 -8.67
CA GLU A 147 -2.66 11.15 -8.77
C GLU A 147 -2.92 12.13 -7.62
N ARG A 148 -2.53 11.77 -6.40
CA ARG A 148 -2.61 12.68 -5.24
C ARG A 148 -1.81 13.95 -5.44
N ARG A 149 -0.59 13.84 -5.99
CA ARG A 149 0.25 15.00 -6.28
C ARG A 149 -0.38 15.88 -7.36
N ALA A 150 -0.96 15.29 -8.39
CA ALA A 150 -1.68 16.03 -9.44
C ALA A 150 -2.90 16.78 -8.87
N LEU A 151 -3.70 16.15 -8.00
CA LEU A 151 -4.81 16.79 -7.31
C LEU A 151 -4.37 17.93 -6.39
N GLN A 152 -3.33 17.74 -5.59
CA GLN A 152 -2.77 18.82 -4.76
C GLN A 152 -2.29 19.99 -5.62
N GLN A 153 -1.62 19.71 -6.74
CA GLN A 153 -1.17 20.76 -7.66
C GLN A 153 -2.34 21.54 -8.25
N GLN A 154 -3.44 20.86 -8.62
CA GLN A 154 -4.69 21.51 -9.06
C GLN A 154 -5.34 22.38 -7.98
N HIS A 155 -5.30 21.96 -6.71
CA HIS A 155 -5.82 22.77 -5.60
C HIS A 155 -4.91 23.96 -5.25
N THR A 156 -3.59 23.86 -5.44
CA THR A 156 -2.66 24.98 -5.18
C THR A 156 -2.64 26.07 -6.27
N VAL A 157 -3.05 25.78 -7.51
CA VAL A 157 -3.16 26.83 -8.55
C VAL A 157 -4.41 27.72 -8.42
N GLY A 158 -5.32 27.43 -7.48
CA GLY A 158 -6.54 28.23 -7.27
C GLY A 158 -6.38 29.46 -6.36
N PHE A 159 -5.25 29.63 -5.66
CA PHE A 159 -5.09 30.68 -4.62
C PHE A 159 -3.75 31.42 -4.67
N GLY A 160 -3.10 31.49 -5.84
CA GLY A 160 -1.78 32.10 -5.93
C GLY A 160 -1.42 32.59 -7.33
N GLN A 161 -2.09 33.64 -7.80
CA GLN A 161 -1.50 34.52 -8.80
C GLN A 161 -1.59 35.97 -8.32
N VAL A 162 -0.58 36.36 -7.53
CA VAL A 162 -0.17 37.75 -7.32
C VAL A 162 0.90 38.08 -8.36
N GLY A 163 0.77 39.20 -9.07
CA GLY A 163 1.94 39.88 -9.64
C GLY A 163 1.74 40.73 -10.89
N ALA A 164 1.87 42.05 -10.68
CA ALA A 164 2.55 43.04 -11.54
C ALA A 164 1.87 43.53 -12.84
N GLY A 165 1.62 44.85 -12.87
CA GLY A 165 1.25 45.63 -14.06
C GLY A 165 2.33 45.66 -15.16
N PRO A 166 2.09 46.38 -16.27
CA PRO A 166 2.54 47.78 -16.32
C PRO A 166 1.68 48.71 -17.23
N GLY A 167 1.86 50.03 -17.08
CA GLY A 167 1.51 51.03 -18.10
C GLY A 167 0.41 52.00 -17.72
#